data_AF-A0A3D1CH28-F1
#
_entry.id   AF-A0A3D1CH28-F1
#
_cell.length_a   1.000
_cell.length_b   1.000
_cell.length_c   1.000
_cell.angle_alpha   90.00
_cell.angle_beta   90.00
_cell.angle_gamma   90.00
#
_symmetry.space_group_name_H-M   'P 1'
#
loop_
_entity.id
_entity.type
_entity.pdbx_description
1 polymer ?
#
loop_
_entity_poly.entity_id
_entity_poly.type
_entity_poly.pdbx_seq_one_letter_code
_entity_poly.pdbx_strand_id
1 'polypeptide(L)' 'MKKIRLDSILSYIGIIGLMINLALNLYAYFFIDPVSSSPLEEGWWSIWLPSFMVWIVFLMVASFIGANRKD' A
#
# COMPACT_ATOMS: atom_id res chain seq x y z
N MET A 1 3.61 -16.61 24.75
CA MET A 1 3.31 -15.65 23.66
C MET A 1 4.24 -15.95 22.49
N LYS A 2 3.72 -16.34 21.31
CA LYS A 2 4.56 -16.54 20.11
C LYS A 2 5.18 -15.19 19.73
N LYS A 3 6.51 -15.13 19.53
CA LYS A 3 7.17 -13.94 18.96
C LYS A 3 6.62 -13.74 17.55
N ILE A 4 5.83 -12.69 17.36
CA ILE A 4 5.34 -12.32 16.04
C ILE A 4 6.53 -11.77 15.24
N ARG A 5 6.69 -12.28 14.03
CA ARG A 5 7.78 -11.92 13.12
C ARG A 5 7.56 -10.52 12.54
N LEU A 6 8.55 -9.63 12.65
CA LEU A 6 8.46 -8.24 12.16
C LEU A 6 8.20 -8.18 10.64
N ASP A 7 8.90 -9.00 9.86
CA ASP A 7 8.67 -9.15 8.42
C ASP A 7 7.21 -9.51 8.13
N SER A 8 6.64 -10.45 8.87
CA SER A 8 5.23 -10.82 8.70
C SER A 8 4.28 -9.68 9.08
N ILE A 9 4.53 -8.97 10.18
CA ILE A 9 3.70 -7.81 10.59
C ILE A 9 3.72 -6.73 9.51
N LEU A 10 4.90 -6.35 9.03
CA LEU A 10 5.06 -5.32 8.01
C LEU A 10 4.39 -5.74 6.70
N SER A 11 4.48 -7.01 6.31
CA SER A 11 3.75 -7.55 5.15
C SER A 11 2.24 -7.43 5.33
N TYR A 12 1.69 -7.83 6.49
CA TYR A 12 0.25 -7.73 6.74
C TYR A 12 -0.24 -6.28 6.72
N ILE A 13 0.48 -5.37 7.37
CA ILE A 13 0.13 -3.94 7.38
C ILE A 13 0.19 -3.36 5.96
N GLY A 14 1.24 -3.67 5.20
CA GLY A 14 1.37 -3.20 3.81
C GLY A 14 0.25 -3.71 2.90
N ILE A 15 -0.12 -4.99 3.00
CA ILE A 15 -1.22 -5.57 2.20
C ILE A 15 -2.55 -4.92 2.58
N ILE A 16 -2.87 -4.84 3.88
CA ILE A 16 -4.13 -4.25 4.35
C ILE A 16 -4.22 -2.79 3.92
N GLY A 17 -3.14 -2.03 4.10
CA GLY A 17 -3.08 -0.63 3.67
C GLY A 17 -3.29 -0.46 2.17
N LEU A 18 -2.66 -1.29 1.32
CA LEU A 18 -2.90 -1.28 -0.13
C LEU A 18 -4.35 -1.59 -0.48
N MET A 19 -4.96 -2.58 0.16
CA MET A 19 -6.36 -2.95 -0.11
C MET A 19 -7.32 -1.82 0.25
N ILE A 20 -7.11 -1.18 1.41
CA ILE A 20 -7.92 -0.03 1.83
C ILE A 20 -7.74 1.11 0.83
N ASN A 21 -6.50 1.43 0.47
CA ASN A 21 -6.20 2.55 -0.43
C ASN A 21 -6.77 2.33 -1.83
N LEU A 22 -6.69 1.09 -2.34
CA LEU A 22 -7.32 0.70 -3.60
C LEU A 22 -8.84 0.81 -3.53
N ALA A 23 -9.46 0.31 -2.46
CA ALA A 23 -10.91 0.40 -2.29
C ALA A 23 -11.38 1.86 -2.23
N LEU A 24 -10.63 2.73 -1.54
CA LEU A 24 -10.94 4.16 -1.48
C LEU A 24 -10.78 4.85 -2.84
N ASN A 25 -9.69 4.55 -3.57
CA ASN A 25 -9.49 5.12 -4.91
C ASN A 25 -10.59 4.67 -5.87
N LEU A 26 -10.97 3.38 -5.86
CA LEU A 26 -12.07 2.87 -6.67
C LEU A 26 -13.41 3.49 -6.28
N TYR A 27 -13.69 3.60 -4.98
CA TYR A 27 -14.91 4.24 -4.51
C TYR A 27 -15.00 5.70 -4.97
N ALA A 28 -13.90 6.45 -4.83
CA ALA A 28 -13.83 7.82 -5.31
C ALA A 28 -14.02 7.90 -6.83
N TYR A 29 -13.41 6.98 -7.58
CA TYR A 29 -13.54 6.91 -9.03
C TYR A 29 -14.99 6.65 -9.48
N PHE A 30 -15.71 5.73 -8.84
CA PHE A 30 -17.07 5.37 -9.25
C PHE A 30 -18.15 6.32 -8.74
N PHE A 31 -17.96 6.94 -7.57
CA PHE A 31 -19.06 7.61 -6.86
C PHE A 31 -18.81 9.08 -6.49
N ILE A 32 -17.58 9.58 -6.57
CA ILE A 32 -17.24 10.95 -6.14
C ILE A 32 -16.71 11.78 -7.30
N ASP A 33 -15.53 11.44 -7.80
CA ASP A 33 -14.83 12.16 -8.86
C ASP A 33 -13.96 11.18 -9.68
N PRO A 34 -14.43 10.75 -10.86
CA PRO A 34 -13.68 9.84 -11.73
C PRO A 34 -12.41 10.47 -12.31
N VAL A 35 -12.34 11.80 -12.42
CA VAL A 35 -11.19 12.48 -13.04
C VAL A 35 -10.02 12.44 -12.06
N SER A 36 -10.13 13.07 -10.89
CA SER A 36 -9.01 13.08 -9.93
C SER A 36 -8.65 11.70 -9.36
N SER A 37 -9.53 10.72 -9.51
CA SER A 37 -9.31 9.33 -9.08
C SER A 37 -8.75 8.42 -10.18
N SER A 38 -8.59 8.92 -11.41
CA SER A 38 -7.98 8.21 -12.53
C SER A 38 -6.46 8.35 -12.52
N PRO A 39 -5.67 7.25 -12.62
CA PRO A 39 -4.22 7.32 -12.73
C PRO A 39 -3.69 8.07 -13.95
N LEU A 40 -4.55 8.34 -14.94
CA LEU A 40 -4.17 9.09 -16.14
C LEU A 40 -4.15 10.60 -15.90
N GLU A 41 -4.78 11.08 -14.83
CA GLU A 41 -4.87 12.50 -14.52
C GLU A 41 -3.70 12.95 -13.63
N GLU A 42 -3.13 14.12 -13.93
CA GLU A 42 -1.96 14.65 -13.20
C GLU A 42 -2.21 14.80 -11.70
N GLY A 43 -3.43 15.20 -11.33
CA GLY A 43 -3.85 15.32 -9.93
C GLY A 43 -3.74 14.01 -9.14
N TRP A 44 -3.95 12.85 -9.78
CA TRP A 44 -3.86 11.55 -9.14
C TRP A 44 -2.46 11.26 -8.60
N TRP A 45 -1.43 11.67 -9.33
CA TRP A 45 -0.03 11.47 -8.98
C TRP A 45 0.37 12.23 -7.71
N SER A 46 -0.31 13.34 -7.42
CA SER A 46 -0.03 14.13 -6.21
C SER A 46 -0.75 13.62 -4.96
N ILE A 47 -1.87 12.91 -5.12
CA ILE A 47 -2.75 12.50 -4.00
C ILE A 47 -2.63 10.99 -3.75
N TRP A 48 -2.92 10.19 -4.78
CA TRP A 48 -3.10 8.75 -4.63
C TRP A 48 -1.78 8.00 -4.70
N LEU A 49 -0.90 8.35 -5.65
CA LEU A 49 0.38 7.66 -5.80
C LEU A 49 1.22 7.67 -4.51
N PRO A 50 1.43 8.81 -3.81
CA PRO A 50 2.24 8.82 -2.60
C PRO A 50 1.65 7.92 -1.52
N SER A 51 0.31 7.86 -1.41
CA SER A 51 -0.39 6.95 -0.51
C SER A 51 -0.12 5.48 -0.86
N PHE A 52 -0.19 5.09 -2.15
CA PHE A 52 0.16 3.73 -2.58
C PHE A 52 1.63 3.40 -2.30
N MET A 53 2.55 4.35 -2.51
CA MET A 53 3.98 4.16 -2.30
C MET A 53 4.31 3.85 -0.84
N VAL A 54 3.64 4.49 0.13
CA VAL A 54 3.85 4.20 1.57
C VAL A 54 3.66 2.70 1.84
N TRP A 55 2.58 2.11 1.34
CA TRP A 55 2.31 0.69 1.59
C TRP A 55 3.26 -0.24 0.83
N ILE A 56 3.66 0.14 -0.39
CA ILE A 56 4.69 -0.59 -1.15
C ILE A 56 6.02 -0.59 -0.39
N VAL A 57 6.40 0.53 0.25
CA VAL A 57 7.62 0.61 1.08
C VAL A 57 7.56 -0.39 2.24
N PHE A 58 6.43 -0.52 2.92
CA PHE A 58 6.26 -1.52 3.99
C PHE A 58 6.52 -2.94 3.47
N LEU A 59 5.96 -3.29 2.30
CA LEU A 59 6.19 -4.59 1.67
C LEU A 59 7.64 -4.79 1.24
N MET A 60 8.28 -3.75 0.73
CA MET A 60 9.67 -3.79 0.28
C MET A 60 10.61 -4.01 1.47
N VAL A 61 10.39 -3.29 2.57
CA VAL A 61 11.15 -3.46 3.83
C VAL A 61 10.89 -4.84 4.42
N ALA A 62 9.64 -5.31 4.46
CA ALA A 62 9.30 -6.66 4.92
C ALA A 62 10.03 -7.73 4.12
N SER A 63 10.04 -7.60 2.79
CA SER A 63 10.73 -8.51 1.87
C SER A 63 12.24 -8.49 2.09
N PHE A 64 12.84 -7.31 2.26
CA PHE A 64 14.28 -7.19 2.51
C PHE A 64 14.69 -7.83 3.85
N ILE A 65 13.91 -7.62 4.92
CA ILE A 65 14.13 -8.25 6.22
C ILE A 65 13.98 -9.77 6.11
N GLY A 66 12.97 -10.24 5.38
CA GLY A 66 12.74 -11.66 5.13
C GLY A 66 13.88 -12.32 4.35
N ALA A 67 14.40 -11.65 3.31
CA ALA A 67 15.44 -12.18 2.44
C ALA A 67 16.84 -12.20 3.07
N ASN A 68 17.17 -11.23 3.93
CA ASN A 68 18.46 -11.18 4.63
C ASN A 68 18.52 -12.11 5.85
N ARG A 69 17.46 -12.86 6.10
CA ARG A 69 17.40 -13.79 7.21
C ARG A 69 18.17 -15.06 6.83
N LYS A 70 19.30 -15.27 7.51
CA LYS A 70 20.03 -16.54 7.51
C LYS A 70 19.36 -17.45 8.54
N ASP A 71 18.20 -17.99 8.18
CA ASP A 71 17.62 -19.12 8.90
C ASP A 71 18.43 -20.39 8.57
#